data_AF-A0A0N0VG32-F1
#
_entry.id   AF-A0A0N0VG32-F1
#
_cell.length_a   1.000
_cell.length_b   1.000
_cell.length_c   1.000
_cell.angle_alpha   90.00
_cell.angle_beta   90.00
_cell.angle_gamma   90.00
#
_symmetry.space_group_name_H-M   'P 1'
#
loop_
_entity.id
_entity.type
_entity.pdbx_description
1 polymer ?
#
loop_
_entity_poly.entity_id
_entity_poly.type
_entity_poly.pdbx_seq_one_letter_code
_entity_poly.pdbx_strand_id
1 'polypeptide(L)'
;MTTNYDDSMVGRAHLSAEEENKLVDRLYSQSLSRKEATLAELQARYYPVAAPLTISSEALQKSVKRQVDEEMEQRRQRRAVMDATAAAAATGYANRRDPKVATQATISPEEVEVSVRRMYDETLARKKANMAESEKRYAFHPEGVTSKKMPKDEFQASVERMSKPKKTEFTTAEINKIYGL
;
A
#
# COMPACT_ATOMS: atom_id res chain seq x y z
N MET A 1 39.25 -65.36 -0.29
CA MET A 1 38.38 -65.10 0.88
C MET A 1 37.65 -63.80 0.62
N THR A 2 36.36 -63.86 0.28
CA THR A 2 35.52 -62.70 -0.02
C THR A 2 34.79 -62.28 1.25
N THR A 3 35.15 -61.13 1.80
CA THR A 3 34.44 -60.53 2.93
C THR A 3 33.15 -59.89 2.43
N ASN A 4 32.02 -60.53 2.70
CA ASN A 4 30.70 -59.94 2.56
C ASN A 4 30.58 -58.80 3.59
N TYR A 5 30.46 -57.57 3.13
CA TYR A 5 30.11 -56.43 3.97
C TYR A 5 28.59 -56.40 4.09
N ASP A 6 28.08 -56.87 5.22
CA ASP A 6 26.71 -56.58 5.67
C ASP A 6 26.65 -55.11 6.09
N ASP A 7 26.21 -54.24 5.17
CA ASP A 7 26.01 -52.79 5.36
C ASP A 7 24.70 -52.49 6.13
N SER A 8 24.39 -53.29 7.15
CA SER A 8 23.13 -53.24 7.90
C SER A 8 23.23 -52.52 9.25
N MET A 9 24.21 -51.62 9.41
CA MET A 9 24.52 -50.98 10.69
C MET A 9 24.51 -49.45 10.66
N VAL A 10 23.43 -48.84 10.16
CA VAL A 10 22.89 -47.57 10.70
C VAL A 10 21.38 -47.60 10.47
N GLY A 11 20.59 -47.54 11.54
CA GLY A 11 19.12 -47.59 11.49
C GLY A 11 18.49 -46.44 10.69
N ARG A 12 18.52 -46.54 9.36
CA ARG A 12 17.72 -45.73 8.45
C ARG A 12 16.42 -46.49 8.24
N ALA A 13 15.35 -46.03 8.87
CA ALA A 13 14.01 -46.48 8.51
C ALA A 13 13.78 -46.14 7.04
N HIS A 14 13.83 -47.15 6.16
CA HIS A 14 13.52 -46.98 4.75
C HIS A 14 12.00 -46.86 4.63
N LEU A 15 11.54 -45.67 4.25
CA LEU A 15 10.13 -45.44 3.91
C LEU A 15 9.81 -46.23 2.65
N SER A 16 8.64 -46.87 2.62
CA SER A 16 8.13 -47.42 1.37
C SER A 16 7.81 -46.29 0.40
N ALA A 17 7.86 -46.57 -0.91
CA ALA A 17 7.53 -45.57 -1.94
C ALA A 17 6.13 -44.96 -1.75
N GLU A 18 5.18 -45.74 -1.22
CA GLU A 18 3.83 -45.25 -0.90
C GLU A 18 3.81 -44.28 0.28
N GLU A 19 4.63 -44.52 1.32
CA GLU A 19 4.77 -43.63 2.47
C GLU A 19 5.51 -42.35 2.11
N GLU A 20 6.52 -42.45 1.25
CA GLU A 20 7.23 -41.30 0.70
C GLU A 20 6.29 -40.40 -0.11
N ASN A 21 5.48 -40.99 -1.00
CA ASN A 21 4.49 -40.24 -1.77
C ASN A 21 3.45 -39.55 -0.87
N LYS A 22 2.95 -40.23 0.18
CA LYS A 22 2.02 -39.62 1.16
C LYS A 22 2.68 -38.48 1.94
N LEU A 23 3.97 -38.63 2.27
CA LEU A 23 4.73 -37.60 2.98
C LEU A 23 4.96 -36.38 2.08
N VAL A 24 5.33 -36.60 0.82
CA VAL A 24 5.52 -35.56 -0.20
C VAL A 24 4.21 -34.82 -0.44
N ASP A 25 3.11 -35.52 -0.66
CA ASP A 25 1.79 -34.91 -0.84
C ASP A 25 1.38 -34.07 0.37
N ARG A 26 1.59 -34.58 1.59
CA ARG A 26 1.28 -33.86 2.82
C ARG A 26 2.16 -32.61 2.98
N LEU A 27 3.46 -32.71 2.74
CA LEU A 27 4.38 -31.58 2.85
C LEU A 27 4.11 -30.53 1.78
N TYR A 28 3.87 -30.97 0.54
CA TYR A 28 3.59 -30.11 -0.59
C TYR A 28 2.25 -29.39 -0.44
N SER A 29 1.18 -30.10 -0.12
CA SER A 29 -0.14 -29.51 0.14
C SER A 29 -0.12 -28.54 1.32
N GLN A 30 0.56 -28.88 2.43
CA GLN A 30 0.73 -27.95 3.55
C GLN A 30 1.61 -26.75 3.19
N SER A 31 2.62 -26.92 2.32
CA SER A 31 3.44 -25.81 1.86
C SER A 31 2.64 -24.86 0.96
N LEU A 32 1.85 -25.41 0.04
CA LEU A 32 0.97 -24.62 -0.82
C LEU A 32 -0.05 -23.83 -0.02
N SER A 33 -0.76 -24.47 0.90
CA SER A 33 -1.77 -23.78 1.71
C SER A 33 -1.18 -22.66 2.56
N ARG A 34 0.02 -22.86 3.12
CA ARG A 34 0.75 -21.79 3.84
C ARG A 34 1.13 -20.65 2.91
N LYS A 35 1.62 -20.94 1.71
CA LYS A 35 1.99 -19.91 0.72
C LYS A 35 0.77 -19.15 0.24
N GLU A 36 -0.35 -19.81 -0.02
CA GLU A 36 -1.62 -19.20 -0.38
C GLU A 36 -2.11 -18.27 0.73
N ALA A 37 -2.10 -18.72 1.99
CA ALA A 37 -2.46 -17.89 3.13
C ALA A 37 -1.55 -16.66 3.26
N THR A 38 -0.23 -16.84 3.09
CA THR A 38 0.75 -15.74 3.14
C THR A 38 0.52 -14.74 2.00
N LEU A 39 0.23 -15.23 0.79
CA LEU A 39 -0.07 -14.37 -0.36
C LEU A 39 -1.37 -13.59 -0.15
N ALA A 40 -2.41 -14.22 0.39
CA ALA A 40 -3.66 -13.54 0.70
C ALA A 40 -3.46 -12.42 1.74
N GLU A 41 -2.66 -12.67 2.79
CA GLU A 41 -2.31 -11.67 3.80
C GLU A 41 -1.53 -10.50 3.20
N LEU A 42 -0.52 -10.79 2.37
CA LEU A 42 0.27 -9.76 1.69
C LEU A 42 -0.60 -8.96 0.70
N GLN A 43 -1.47 -9.63 -0.04
CA GLN A 43 -2.40 -8.99 -0.97
C GLN A 43 -3.35 -8.06 -0.23
N ALA A 44 -3.92 -8.48 0.90
CA ALA A 44 -4.76 -7.61 1.74
C ALA A 44 -3.98 -6.41 2.31
N ARG A 45 -2.71 -6.60 2.66
CA ARG A 45 -1.85 -5.54 3.22
C ARG A 45 -1.41 -4.50 2.18
N TYR A 46 -1.00 -4.93 1.00
CA TYR A 46 -0.44 -4.05 -0.04
C TYR A 46 -1.48 -3.56 -1.04
N TYR A 47 -2.53 -4.34 -1.29
CA TYR A 47 -3.59 -4.04 -2.25
C TYR A 47 -4.95 -4.19 -1.58
N PRO A 48 -5.31 -3.32 -0.62
CA PRO A 48 -6.63 -3.33 -0.03
C PRO A 48 -7.67 -3.08 -1.12
N VAL A 49 -8.44 -4.12 -1.46
CA VAL A 49 -9.55 -4.01 -2.42
C VAL A 49 -10.63 -3.18 -1.74
N ALA A 50 -10.78 -1.93 -2.18
CA ALA A 50 -11.88 -1.09 -1.72
C ALA A 50 -13.21 -1.78 -2.06
N ALA A 51 -14.12 -1.82 -1.09
CA ALA A 51 -15.46 -2.33 -1.34
C ALA A 51 -16.12 -1.53 -2.47
N PRO A 52 -16.90 -2.19 -3.35
CA PRO A 52 -17.65 -1.48 -4.38
C PRO A 52 -18.58 -0.46 -3.73
N LEU A 53 -18.41 0.81 -4.08
CA LEU A 53 -19.24 1.90 -3.59
C LEU A 53 -20.63 1.77 -4.20
N THR A 54 -21.63 1.42 -3.39
CA THR A 54 -23.03 1.44 -3.79
C THR A 54 -23.61 2.81 -3.48
N ILE A 55 -24.16 3.46 -4.51
CA ILE A 55 -24.88 4.73 -4.36
C ILE A 55 -26.33 4.38 -4.01
N SER A 56 -26.88 5.00 -2.96
CA SER A 56 -28.29 4.81 -2.63
C SER A 56 -29.20 5.35 -3.75
N SER A 57 -30.36 4.74 -3.93
CA SER A 57 -31.35 5.19 -4.93
C SER A 57 -31.72 6.66 -4.73
N GLU A 58 -31.85 7.11 -3.48
CA GLU A 58 -32.14 8.49 -3.12
C GLU A 58 -31.00 9.45 -3.53
N ALA A 59 -29.74 9.08 -3.28
CA ALA A 59 -28.59 9.89 -3.67
C ALA A 59 -28.47 9.99 -5.19
N LEU A 60 -28.73 8.89 -5.90
CA LEU A 60 -28.78 8.87 -7.36
C LEU A 60 -29.87 9.79 -7.91
N GLN A 61 -31.10 9.68 -7.37
CA GLN A 61 -32.22 10.53 -7.78
C GLN A 61 -31.95 12.01 -7.51
N LYS A 62 -31.35 12.35 -6.36
CA LYS A 62 -30.95 13.72 -6.04
C LYS A 62 -29.89 14.24 -7.01
N SER A 63 -28.93 13.40 -7.39
CA SER A 63 -27.92 13.76 -8.38
C SER A 63 -28.55 14.03 -9.75
N VAL A 64 -29.45 13.15 -10.20
CA VAL A 64 -30.15 13.29 -11.48
C VAL A 64 -30.98 14.58 -11.52
N LYS A 65 -31.78 14.85 -10.49
CA LYS A 65 -32.57 16.09 -10.40
C LYS A 65 -31.71 17.35 -10.53
N ARG A 66 -30.61 17.42 -9.77
CA ARG A 66 -29.69 18.56 -9.83
C ARG A 66 -29.01 18.70 -11.19
N GLN A 67 -28.50 17.58 -11.73
CA GLN A 67 -27.66 17.61 -12.94
C GLN A 67 -28.46 17.75 -14.21
N VAL A 68 -29.70 17.25 -14.23
CA VAL A 68 -30.54 17.26 -15.42
C VAL A 68 -31.57 18.37 -15.30
N ASP A 69 -32.44 18.31 -14.30
CA ASP A 69 -33.59 19.22 -14.26
C ASP A 69 -33.16 20.66 -13.95
N GLU A 70 -32.47 20.85 -12.82
CA GLU A 70 -32.05 22.18 -12.36
C GLU A 70 -31.03 22.81 -13.32
N GLU A 71 -30.06 22.03 -13.81
CA GLU A 71 -29.02 22.51 -14.71
C GLU A 71 -29.59 22.89 -16.09
N MET A 72 -30.48 22.06 -16.64
CA MET A 72 -31.13 22.37 -17.92
C MET A 72 -32.11 23.53 -17.81
N GLU A 73 -32.77 23.69 -16.66
CA GLU A 73 -33.59 24.88 -16.39
C GLU A 73 -32.73 26.14 -16.32
N GLN A 74 -31.62 26.13 -15.58
CA GLN A 74 -30.68 27.26 -15.55
C GLN A 74 -30.13 27.58 -16.95
N ARG A 75 -29.80 26.57 -17.76
CA ARG A 75 -29.35 26.78 -19.15
C ARG A 75 -30.45 27.37 -20.03
N ARG A 76 -31.71 26.99 -19.82
CA ARG A 76 -32.85 27.55 -20.55
C ARG A 76 -33.07 29.01 -20.16
N GLN A 77 -33.05 29.32 -18.87
CA GLN A 77 -33.19 30.69 -18.36
C GLN A 77 -32.06 31.60 -18.89
N ARG A 78 -30.80 31.15 -18.84
CA ARG A 78 -29.67 31.91 -19.39
C ARG A 78 -29.81 32.18 -20.89
N ARG A 79 -30.26 31.19 -21.66
CA ARG A 79 -30.53 31.37 -23.09
C ARG A 79 -31.65 32.37 -23.34
N ALA A 80 -32.76 32.25 -22.63
CA ALA A 80 -33.87 33.20 -22.74
C ALA A 80 -33.47 34.64 -22.40
N VAL A 81 -32.63 34.84 -21.39
CA VAL A 81 -32.06 36.16 -21.06
C VAL A 81 -31.19 36.68 -22.19
N MET A 82 -30.29 35.85 -22.73
CA MET A 82 -29.43 36.24 -23.85
C MET A 82 -30.25 36.60 -25.10
N ASP A 83 -31.23 35.78 -25.45
CA ASP A 83 -32.11 36.01 -26.60
C ASP A 83 -32.93 37.30 -26.42
N ALA A 84 -33.44 37.55 -25.21
CA ALA A 84 -34.15 38.79 -24.88
C ALA A 84 -33.23 40.02 -24.99
N THR A 85 -31.98 39.92 -24.50
CA THR A 85 -31.00 41.01 -24.62
C THR A 85 -30.59 41.26 -26.07
N ALA A 86 -30.42 40.21 -26.86
CA ALA A 86 -30.10 40.31 -28.28
C ALA A 86 -31.25 40.94 -29.08
N ALA A 87 -32.50 40.55 -28.80
CA ALA A 87 -33.68 41.14 -29.42
C ALA A 87 -33.87 42.62 -29.02
N ALA A 88 -33.63 42.98 -27.76
CA ALA A 88 -33.67 44.37 -27.28
C ALA A 88 -32.57 45.24 -27.92
N ALA A 89 -31.37 44.68 -28.12
CA ALA A 89 -30.29 45.33 -28.85
C ALA A 89 -30.62 45.52 -30.35
N ALA A 90 -31.17 44.49 -31.00
CA ALA A 90 -31.55 44.54 -32.41
C ALA A 90 -32.71 45.51 -32.70
N THR A 91 -33.64 45.69 -31.76
CA THR A 91 -34.78 46.62 -31.87
C THR A 91 -34.44 48.06 -31.48
N GLY A 92 -33.18 48.37 -31.15
CA GLY A 92 -32.72 49.73 -30.86
C GLY A 92 -33.17 50.30 -29.50
N TYR A 93 -33.81 49.49 -28.65
CA TYR A 93 -34.22 49.88 -27.29
C TYR A 93 -33.09 49.76 -26.26
N ALA A 94 -31.90 49.32 -26.65
CA ALA A 94 -30.70 49.33 -25.82
C ALA A 94 -30.12 50.75 -25.64
N ASN A 95 -30.98 51.70 -25.26
CA ASN A 95 -30.57 53.06 -24.92
C ASN A 95 -30.57 53.20 -23.39
N ARG A 96 -29.34 53.33 -22.86
CA ARG A 96 -28.91 53.73 -21.51
C ARG A 96 -28.74 52.61 -20.47
N ARG A 97 -27.45 52.48 -20.08
CA ARG A 97 -26.90 51.86 -18.86
C ARG A 97 -27.01 50.34 -18.76
N ASP A 98 -26.05 49.66 -19.36
CA ASP A 98 -25.12 48.82 -18.59
C ASP A 98 -23.90 48.43 -19.44
N PRO A 99 -22.72 49.03 -19.23
CA PRO A 99 -21.51 48.70 -20.00
C PRO A 99 -20.92 47.32 -19.65
N LYS A 100 -21.63 46.49 -18.88
CA LYS A 100 -21.12 45.19 -18.38
C LYS A 100 -21.57 43.97 -19.19
N VAL A 101 -22.48 44.11 -20.17
CA VAL A 101 -23.09 42.94 -20.84
C VAL A 101 -22.43 42.57 -22.18
N ALA A 102 -21.61 43.45 -22.78
CA ALA A 102 -21.07 43.19 -24.13
C ALA A 102 -19.60 43.59 -24.32
N THR A 103 -18.80 43.62 -23.26
CA THR A 103 -17.36 43.39 -23.45
C THR A 103 -17.12 41.95 -23.06
N GLN A 104 -16.68 41.14 -24.02
CA GLN A 104 -15.84 40.00 -23.68
C GLN A 104 -14.82 40.54 -22.69
N ALA A 105 -14.94 40.17 -21.40
CA ALA A 105 -13.95 40.48 -20.41
C ALA A 105 -12.69 39.76 -20.89
N THR A 106 -11.90 40.47 -21.67
CA THR A 106 -10.59 40.04 -22.13
C THR A 106 -9.80 39.97 -20.85
N ILE A 107 -9.63 38.75 -20.35
CA ILE A 107 -8.89 38.47 -19.13
C ILE A 107 -7.56 39.21 -19.30
N SER A 108 -7.27 40.13 -18.39
CA SER A 108 -6.06 40.92 -18.52
C SER A 108 -4.85 39.98 -18.38
N PRO A 109 -3.71 40.27 -19.03
CA PRO A 109 -2.52 39.45 -18.87
C PRO A 109 -2.11 39.32 -17.39
N GLU A 110 -2.37 40.33 -16.57
CA GLU A 110 -2.13 40.31 -15.11
C GLU A 110 -3.04 39.31 -14.40
N GLU A 111 -4.33 39.22 -14.76
CA GLU A 111 -5.26 38.23 -14.21
C GLU A 111 -4.85 36.80 -14.59
N VAL A 112 -4.34 36.62 -15.82
CA VAL A 112 -3.78 35.32 -16.26
C VAL A 112 -2.56 34.96 -15.41
N GLU A 113 -1.62 35.89 -15.21
CA GLU A 113 -0.43 35.64 -14.39
C GLU A 113 -0.79 35.28 -12.94
N VAL A 114 -1.74 36.00 -12.33
CA VAL A 114 -2.20 35.71 -10.96
C VAL A 114 -2.84 34.32 -10.89
N SER A 115 -3.64 33.95 -11.89
CA SER A 115 -4.25 32.62 -11.97
C SER A 115 -3.20 31.51 -12.10
N VAL A 116 -2.21 31.70 -12.99
CA VAL A 116 -1.12 30.74 -13.21
C VAL A 116 -0.27 30.58 -11.95
N ARG A 117 0.11 31.68 -11.29
CA ARG A 117 0.87 31.64 -10.02
C ARG A 117 0.09 30.88 -8.96
N ARG A 118 -1.21 31.18 -8.79
CA ARG A 118 -2.07 30.49 -7.81
C ARG A 118 -2.12 28.99 -8.08
N MET A 119 -2.34 28.58 -9.32
CA MET A 119 -2.36 27.15 -9.68
C MET A 119 -1.02 26.47 -9.43
N TYR A 120 0.09 27.13 -9.75
CA TYR A 120 1.43 26.60 -9.51
C TYR A 120 1.70 26.41 -8.01
N ASP A 121 1.38 27.42 -7.19
CA ASP A 121 1.58 27.36 -5.74
C ASP A 121 0.69 26.31 -5.09
N GLU A 122 -0.59 26.23 -5.48
CA GLU A 122 -1.53 25.20 -5.03
C GLU A 122 -1.05 23.79 -5.38
N THR A 123 -0.54 23.59 -6.60
CA THR A 123 -0.04 22.27 -7.03
C THR A 123 1.25 21.88 -6.31
N LEU A 124 2.16 22.82 -6.07
CA LEU A 124 3.35 22.58 -5.24
C LEU A 124 2.99 22.24 -3.81
N ALA A 125 2.06 22.98 -3.20
CA ALA A 125 1.59 22.71 -1.84
C ALA A 125 0.98 21.31 -1.74
N ARG A 126 0.11 20.94 -2.69
CA ARG A 126 -0.51 19.61 -2.75
C ARG A 126 0.52 18.50 -2.94
N LYS A 127 1.52 18.70 -3.80
CA LYS A 127 2.59 17.72 -4.03
C LYS A 127 3.42 17.50 -2.76
N LYS A 128 3.77 18.58 -2.04
CA LYS A 128 4.48 18.50 -0.76
C LYS A 128 3.66 17.76 0.30
N ALA A 129 2.37 18.07 0.41
CA ALA A 129 1.49 17.38 1.34
C ALA A 129 1.40 15.87 1.03
N ASN A 130 1.18 15.51 -0.25
CA ASN A 130 1.12 14.11 -0.67
C ASN A 130 2.45 13.37 -0.42
N MET A 131 3.59 14.03 -0.64
CA MET A 131 4.91 13.45 -0.36
C MET A 131 5.08 13.17 1.13
N ALA A 132 4.73 14.12 2.00
CA ALA A 132 4.78 13.93 3.44
C ALA A 132 3.83 12.82 3.92
N GLU A 133 2.63 12.71 3.35
CA GLU A 133 1.72 11.60 3.64
C GLU A 133 2.26 10.25 3.16
N SER A 134 2.86 10.22 1.97
CA SER A 134 3.51 9.03 1.42
C SER A 134 4.67 8.58 2.29
N GLU A 135 5.53 9.51 2.71
CA GLU A 135 6.62 9.24 3.65
C GLU A 135 6.08 8.67 4.96
N LYS A 136 5.02 9.21 5.54
CA LYS A 136 4.40 8.62 6.75
C LYS A 136 3.86 7.21 6.53
N ARG A 137 3.26 6.93 5.37
CA ARG A 137 2.66 5.62 5.05
C ARG A 137 3.69 4.56 4.72
N TYR A 138 4.78 4.95 4.06
CA TYR A 138 5.78 4.03 3.48
C TYR A 138 7.18 4.18 4.09
N ALA A 139 7.35 5.00 5.13
CA ALA A 139 8.57 5.00 5.92
C ALA A 139 8.81 3.58 6.46
N PHE A 140 9.91 2.99 6.02
CA PHE A 140 10.40 1.67 6.47
C PHE A 140 10.78 1.64 7.96
N HIS A 141 10.73 2.80 8.63
CA HIS A 141 10.92 2.96 10.06
C HIS A 141 9.66 3.59 10.64
N PRO A 142 8.72 2.81 11.18
CA PRO A 142 7.57 3.39 11.88
C PRO A 142 8.07 4.25 13.03
N GLU A 143 7.54 5.46 13.14
CA GLU A 143 7.83 6.39 14.24
C GLU A 143 7.58 5.65 15.57
N GLY A 144 8.66 5.27 16.26
CA GLY A 144 8.60 4.47 17.49
C GLY A 144 9.51 3.24 17.52
N VAL A 145 10.00 2.76 16.36
CA VAL A 145 11.05 1.72 16.36
C VAL A 145 12.40 2.39 16.45
N THR A 146 12.74 2.88 17.66
CA THR A 146 14.14 2.99 18.04
C THR A 146 14.70 1.58 17.93
N SER A 147 15.57 1.30 16.96
CA SER A 147 16.34 0.07 16.97
C SER A 147 17.18 0.09 18.25
N LYS A 148 16.64 -0.51 19.32
CA LYS A 148 17.37 -0.74 20.55
C LYS A 148 18.47 -1.70 20.18
N LYS A 149 19.61 -1.16 19.75
CA LYS A 149 20.85 -1.93 19.67
C LYS A 149 21.02 -2.54 21.06
N MET A 150 21.10 -3.86 21.10
CA MET A 150 21.42 -4.60 22.33
C MET A 150 22.62 -3.92 22.99
N PRO A 151 22.57 -3.60 24.30
CA PRO A 151 23.72 -3.03 24.99
C PRO A 151 24.93 -3.95 24.81
N LYS A 152 26.13 -3.37 24.68
CA LYS A 152 27.35 -4.12 24.33
C LYS A 152 27.60 -5.31 25.25
N ASP A 153 27.23 -5.18 26.52
CA ASP A 153 27.44 -6.20 27.55
C ASP A 153 26.57 -7.45 27.30
N GLU A 154 25.31 -7.26 26.89
CA GLU A 154 24.41 -8.37 26.53
C GLU A 154 24.87 -9.07 25.24
N PHE A 155 25.41 -8.30 24.29
CA PHE A 155 25.97 -8.85 23.06
C PHE A 155 27.21 -9.70 23.33
N GLN A 156 28.14 -9.20 24.16
CA GLN A 156 29.33 -9.94 24.57
C GLN A 156 28.96 -11.23 25.31
N ALA A 157 28.00 -11.18 26.24
CA ALA A 157 27.51 -12.37 26.94
C ALA A 157 26.87 -13.42 26.01
N SER A 158 26.20 -12.99 24.94
CA SER A 158 25.66 -13.89 23.91
C SER A 158 26.76 -14.56 23.08
N VAL A 159 27.76 -13.79 22.66
CA VAL A 159 28.91 -14.28 21.92
C VAL A 159 29.71 -15.29 22.74
N GLU A 160 29.93 -15.03 24.03
CA GLU A 160 30.62 -15.94 24.95
C GLU A 160 29.88 -17.27 25.19
N ARG A 161 28.55 -17.27 25.17
CA ARG A 161 27.77 -18.52 25.22
C ARG A 161 27.92 -19.32 23.92
N MET A 162 27.95 -18.63 22.80
CA MET A 162 28.07 -19.24 21.46
C MET A 162 29.49 -19.71 21.15
N SER A 163 30.51 -19.09 21.74
CA SER A 163 31.91 -19.43 21.55
C SER A 163 32.39 -20.61 22.39
N LYS A 164 31.58 -21.08 23.36
CA LYS A 164 31.89 -22.29 24.13
C LYS A 164 31.61 -23.53 23.27
N PRO A 165 32.62 -24.40 23.03
CA PRO A 165 32.42 -25.62 22.26
C PRO A 165 31.39 -26.52 22.96
N LYS A 166 30.40 -27.02 22.19
CA LYS A 166 29.32 -27.87 22.71
C LYS A 166 29.79 -29.25 23.18
N LYS A 167 31.02 -29.63 22.86
CA LYS A 167 31.67 -30.87 23.29
C LYS A 167 32.82 -30.49 24.21
N THR A 168 32.76 -30.93 25.46
CA THR A 168 33.88 -30.87 26.39
C THR A 168 34.82 -32.00 26.04
N GLU A 169 36.03 -31.68 25.57
CA GLU A 169 37.09 -32.66 25.43
C GLU A 169 37.63 -32.97 26.82
N PHE A 170 37.34 -34.17 27.33
CA PHE A 170 37.87 -34.61 28.62
C PHE A 170 39.30 -35.08 28.45
N THR A 171 40.19 -34.60 29.32
CA THR A 171 41.56 -35.11 29.38
C THR A 171 41.57 -36.50 30.01
N THR A 172 42.56 -37.34 29.66
CA THR A 172 42.70 -38.70 30.20
C THR A 172 42.76 -38.73 31.73
N ALA A 173 43.35 -37.70 32.35
CA ALA A 173 43.39 -37.54 33.81
C ALA A 173 41.99 -37.32 34.43
N GLU A 174 41.12 -36.56 33.76
CA GLU A 174 39.74 -36.33 34.23
C GLU A 174 38.86 -37.57 34.03
N ILE A 175 39.06 -38.29 32.93
CA ILE A 175 38.41 -39.57 32.67
C ILE A 175 38.81 -40.59 33.75
N ASN A 176 40.10 -40.71 34.06
CA ASN A 176 40.59 -41.62 35.12
C ASN A 176 39.99 -41.28 36.49
N LYS A 177 39.82 -39.99 36.80
CA LYS A 177 39.16 -39.54 38.04
C LYS A 177 37.67 -39.91 38.10
N ILE A 178 36.97 -39.91 36.97
CA ILE A 178 35.57 -40.33 36.88
C ILE A 178 35.43 -41.85 37.04
N TYR A 179 36.38 -42.62 36.50
CA TYR A 179 36.36 -44.09 36.52
C TYR A 179 37.14 -44.74 37.67
N GLY A 180 37.78 -43.94 38.54
CA GLY A 180 38.51 -44.44 39.72
C GLY A 180 39.75 -45.28 39.39
N LEU A 181 40.39 -45.00 38.26
CA LEU A 181 41.62 -45.65 37.77
C LEU A 181 42.87 -44.84 38.12
#